data_AF-A0A031I2A8-F1
#
_entry.id   AF-A0A031I2A8-F1
#
_cell.length_a   1.000
_cell.length_b   1.000
_cell.length_c   1.000
_cell.angle_alpha   90.00
_cell.angle_beta   90.00
_cell.angle_gamma   90.00
#
_symmetry.space_group_name_H-M   'P 1'
#
loop_
_entity.id
_entity.type
_entity.pdbx_description
1 polymer ?
#
loop_
_entity_poly.entity_id
_entity_poly.type
_entity_poly.pdbx_seq_one_letter_code
_entity_poly.pdbx_strand_id
1 'polypeptide(L)'
;MARRQLRAGRGEADAYSDVDLIAVVAPEHQAGFAQHWRVQVDALVPFVLWYQARSGGAVHNAIGQGWERIDLLLTDQAGALRQTQDGTRCLIDHAGLYDRLAAHRDWPGPDRARVAFLIDEFLRVLGLLPVVLGRREYLAARAGLEMQRMALFQLLSKAVERADTAACSPGGAGCRPISSRCSNGFRRPI
;
A
#
# COMPACT_ATOMS: atom_id res chain seq x y z
N MET A 1 -5.37 -28.02 2.41
CA MET A 1 -4.16 -27.65 1.63
C MET A 1 -4.13 -26.14 1.47
N ALA A 2 -3.34 -25.44 2.27
CA ALA A 2 -3.27 -23.97 2.26
C ALA A 2 -2.46 -23.49 1.05
N ARG A 3 -3.12 -22.84 0.08
CA ARG A 3 -2.46 -22.15 -1.02
C ARG A 3 -1.82 -20.88 -0.45
N ARG A 4 -0.49 -20.82 -0.45
CA ARG A 4 0.28 -19.60 -0.11
C ARG A 4 -0.05 -18.52 -1.14
N GLN A 5 -0.88 -17.55 -0.80
CA GLN A 5 -1.09 -16.35 -1.60
C GLN A 5 0.01 -15.35 -1.25
N LEU A 6 0.71 -14.89 -2.29
CA LEU A 6 1.93 -14.10 -2.18
C LEU A 6 1.61 -12.60 -2.14
N ARG A 7 2.17 -11.82 -1.21
CA ARG A 7 2.40 -10.37 -1.33
C ARG A 7 3.35 -10.18 -2.51
N ALA A 8 2.77 -10.10 -3.70
CA ALA A 8 3.43 -10.48 -4.95
C ALA A 8 4.66 -9.64 -5.30
N GLY A 9 4.82 -8.45 -4.71
CA GLY A 9 5.97 -7.56 -4.92
C GLY A 9 7.26 -7.95 -4.19
N ARG A 10 7.18 -8.37 -2.92
CA ARG A 10 8.36 -8.54 -2.03
C ARG A 10 8.62 -9.96 -1.54
N GLY A 11 7.68 -10.89 -1.77
CA GLY A 11 7.85 -12.30 -1.37
C GLY A 11 7.63 -12.60 0.11
N GLU A 12 7.18 -11.63 0.91
CA GLU A 12 6.95 -11.74 2.37
C GLU A 12 5.49 -12.03 2.73
N ALA A 13 4.85 -12.92 2.00
CA ALA A 13 3.43 -13.14 2.13
C ALA A 13 3.02 -14.06 3.26
N ASP A 14 1.89 -13.77 3.87
CA ASP A 14 1.25 -14.60 4.88
C ASP A 14 -0.27 -14.70 4.69
N ALA A 15 -0.95 -15.34 5.64
CA ALA A 15 -2.39 -15.56 5.61
C ALA A 15 -3.23 -14.28 5.81
N TYR A 16 -2.60 -13.16 6.16
CA TYR A 16 -3.25 -11.87 6.40
C TYR A 16 -2.87 -10.84 5.33
N SER A 17 -2.18 -11.27 4.27
CA SER A 17 -1.70 -10.41 3.21
C SER A 17 -2.80 -10.12 2.18
N ASP A 18 -2.92 -8.84 1.82
CA ASP A 18 -3.77 -8.37 0.73
C ASP A 18 -3.13 -8.69 -0.64
N VAL A 19 -3.96 -8.64 -1.69
CA VAL A 19 -3.51 -8.73 -3.08
C VAL A 19 -3.55 -7.35 -3.73
N ASP A 20 -2.38 -6.71 -3.84
CA ASP A 20 -2.21 -5.42 -4.52
C ASP A 20 -1.79 -5.61 -5.98
N LEU A 21 -2.53 -4.99 -6.89
CA LEU A 21 -2.27 -5.01 -8.34
C LEU A 21 -2.20 -3.59 -8.90
N ILE A 22 -1.32 -3.41 -9.88
CA ILE A 22 -1.25 -2.18 -10.68
C ILE A 22 -1.51 -2.57 -12.12
N ALA A 23 -2.56 -2.01 -12.71
CA ALA A 23 -2.83 -2.14 -14.14
C ALA A 23 -2.53 -0.81 -14.84
N VAL A 24 -1.67 -0.88 -15.84
CA VAL A 24 -1.33 0.27 -16.68
C VAL A 24 -2.19 0.19 -17.93
N VAL A 25 -3.15 1.11 -18.04
CA VAL A 25 -4.16 1.12 -19.10
C VAL A 25 -4.31 2.54 -19.61
N ALA A 26 -4.31 2.68 -20.94
CA ALA A 26 -4.53 3.97 -21.59
C ALA A 26 -5.83 4.61 -21.09
N PRO A 27 -5.87 5.93 -20.80
CA PRO A 27 -7.01 6.60 -20.14
C PRO A 27 -8.37 6.29 -20.77
N GLU A 28 -8.44 6.24 -22.10
CA GLU A 28 -9.63 5.94 -22.90
C GLU A 28 -10.20 4.53 -22.69
N HIS A 29 -9.39 3.58 -22.21
CA HIS A 29 -9.78 2.19 -21.97
C HIS A 29 -10.02 1.86 -20.50
N GLN A 30 -9.71 2.78 -19.58
CA GLN A 30 -9.76 2.52 -18.15
C GLN A 30 -11.18 2.16 -17.66
N ALA A 31 -12.21 2.85 -18.15
CA ALA A 31 -13.59 2.57 -17.74
C ALA A 31 -14.04 1.15 -18.13
N GLY A 32 -13.76 0.73 -19.37
CA GLY A 32 -14.08 -0.62 -19.85
C GLY A 32 -13.28 -1.69 -19.11
N PHE A 33 -11.98 -1.45 -18.89
CA PHE A 33 -11.13 -2.35 -18.12
C PHE A 33 -11.65 -2.52 -16.68
N ALA A 34 -11.99 -1.43 -15.99
CA ALA A 34 -12.51 -1.47 -14.63
C ALA A 34 -13.82 -2.28 -14.50
N GLN A 35 -14.73 -2.15 -15.48
CA GLN A 35 -15.95 -2.94 -15.52
C GLN A 35 -15.65 -4.43 -15.72
N HIS A 36 -14.77 -4.75 -16.68
CA HIS A 36 -14.37 -6.13 -16.92
C HIS A 36 -13.66 -6.74 -15.71
N TRP A 37 -12.76 -5.99 -15.08
CA TRP A 37 -12.05 -6.37 -13.87
C TRP A 37 -13.03 -6.77 -12.75
N ARG A 38 -14.05 -5.94 -12.50
CA ARG A 38 -15.08 -6.25 -11.50
C ARG A 38 -15.75 -7.60 -11.77
N VAL A 39 -16.16 -7.86 -13.01
CA VAL A 39 -16.81 -9.12 -13.39
C VAL A 39 -15.86 -10.31 -13.16
N GLN A 40 -14.58 -10.17 -13.51
CA GLN A 40 -13.60 -11.24 -13.30
C GLN A 40 -13.35 -11.51 -11.81
N VAL A 41 -13.22 -10.46 -10.99
CA VAL A 41 -13.03 -10.61 -9.55
C VAL A 41 -14.26 -11.25 -8.90
N ASP A 42 -15.46 -10.83 -9.26
CA ASP A 42 -16.72 -11.40 -8.74
C ASP A 42 -16.84 -12.90 -9.03
N ALA A 43 -16.42 -13.33 -10.22
CA ALA A 43 -16.43 -14.73 -10.60
C ALA A 43 -15.41 -15.59 -9.82
N LEU A 44 -14.33 -14.98 -9.31
CA LEU A 44 -13.30 -15.67 -8.53
C LEU A 44 -13.61 -15.66 -7.04
N VAL A 45 -14.05 -14.51 -6.53
CA VAL A 45 -14.31 -14.26 -5.12
C VAL A 45 -15.55 -13.36 -5.02
N PRO A 46 -16.73 -13.93 -4.71
CA PRO A 46 -17.92 -13.15 -4.43
C PRO A 46 -17.63 -12.12 -3.32
N PHE A 47 -17.93 -10.85 -3.58
CA PHE A 47 -17.57 -9.77 -2.67
C PHE A 47 -18.68 -9.42 -1.68
N VAL A 48 -18.27 -9.05 -0.47
CA VAL A 48 -19.08 -8.34 0.53
C VAL A 48 -19.14 -6.84 0.19
N LEU A 49 -18.01 -6.29 -0.27
CA LEU A 49 -17.89 -4.89 -0.63
C LEU A 49 -17.09 -4.74 -1.91
N TRP A 50 -17.62 -3.94 -2.82
CA TRP A 50 -16.87 -3.36 -3.93
C TRP A 50 -16.83 -1.85 -3.76
N TYR A 51 -15.63 -1.28 -3.65
CA TYR A 51 -15.42 0.15 -3.50
C TYR A 51 -14.55 0.69 -4.63
N GLN A 52 -14.86 1.92 -5.07
CA GLN A 52 -14.10 2.62 -6.09
C GLN A 52 -13.85 4.07 -5.65
N ALA A 53 -12.58 4.42 -5.44
CA ALA A 53 -12.15 5.78 -5.20
C ALA A 53 -11.70 6.46 -6.49
N ARG A 54 -11.97 7.77 -6.60
CA ARG A 54 -11.50 8.62 -7.70
C ARG A 54 -10.52 9.67 -7.14
N SER A 55 -9.25 9.30 -6.98
CA SER A 55 -8.20 10.25 -6.55
C SER A 55 -6.84 9.88 -7.14
N GLY A 56 -6.35 10.66 -8.12
CA GLY A 56 -5.02 10.48 -8.73
C GLY A 56 -4.84 9.21 -9.57
N GLY A 57 -5.92 8.50 -9.85
CA GLY A 57 -6.04 7.17 -10.44
C GLY A 57 -7.37 6.56 -9.99
N ALA A 58 -7.80 5.45 -10.61
CA ALA A 58 -8.96 4.71 -10.12
C ALA A 58 -8.46 3.57 -9.23
N VAL A 59 -8.71 3.68 -7.92
CA VAL A 59 -8.45 2.61 -6.97
C VAL A 59 -9.74 1.82 -6.81
N HIS A 60 -9.65 0.51 -7.04
CA HIS A 60 -10.73 -0.44 -6.86
C HIS A 60 -10.36 -1.38 -5.73
N ASN A 61 -11.20 -1.47 -4.71
CA ASN A 61 -11.00 -2.35 -3.57
C ASN A 61 -12.16 -3.36 -3.54
N ALA A 62 -11.83 -4.64 -3.50
CA ALA A 62 -12.79 -5.72 -3.29
C ALA A 62 -12.52 -6.39 -1.94
N ILE A 63 -13.57 -6.58 -1.16
CA ILE A 63 -13.54 -7.39 0.06
C ILE A 63 -14.38 -8.64 -0.20
N GLY A 64 -13.74 -9.80 -0.22
CA GLY A 64 -14.37 -11.10 -0.41
C GLY A 64 -15.21 -11.56 0.77
N GLN A 65 -16.04 -12.58 0.57
CA GLN A 65 -16.80 -13.23 1.66
C GLN A 65 -15.92 -13.89 2.72
N GLY A 66 -14.70 -14.31 2.36
CA GLY A 66 -13.69 -14.78 3.31
C GLY A 66 -12.88 -13.64 3.94
N TRP A 67 -13.28 -12.38 3.72
CA TRP A 67 -12.56 -11.17 4.12
C TRP A 67 -11.20 -11.00 3.43
N GLU A 68 -11.01 -11.65 2.29
CA GLU A 68 -9.86 -11.41 1.42
C GLU A 68 -9.93 -10.00 0.84
N ARG A 69 -8.79 -9.33 0.73
CA ARG A 69 -8.70 -7.99 0.15
C ARG A 69 -7.94 -8.02 -1.16
N ILE A 70 -8.56 -7.44 -2.19
CA ILE A 70 -7.97 -7.31 -3.53
C ILE A 70 -8.05 -5.85 -3.94
N ASP A 71 -6.88 -5.23 -4.09
CA ASP A 71 -6.73 -3.82 -4.40
C ASP A 71 -6.14 -3.69 -5.81
N LEU A 72 -6.81 -2.93 -6.68
CA LEU A 72 -6.35 -2.58 -8.01
C LEU A 72 -6.16 -1.07 -8.11
N LEU A 73 -4.92 -0.66 -8.38
CA LEU A 73 -4.61 0.67 -8.87
C LEU A 73 -4.62 0.65 -10.41
N LEU A 74 -5.60 1.33 -11.00
CA LEU A 74 -5.65 1.59 -12.43
C LEU A 74 -5.01 2.94 -12.73
N THR A 75 -3.98 2.92 -13.58
CA THR A 75 -3.18 4.11 -13.88
C THR A 75 -2.76 4.14 -15.36
N ASP A 76 -2.29 5.30 -15.82
CA ASP A 76 -1.69 5.44 -17.15
C ASP A 76 -0.17 5.26 -17.07
N GLN A 77 0.52 5.38 -18.21
CA GLN A 77 1.98 5.22 -18.26
C GLN A 77 2.69 6.24 -17.36
N ALA A 78 2.21 7.49 -17.27
CA ALA A 78 2.84 8.52 -16.46
C ALA A 78 2.71 8.24 -14.97
N GLY A 79 1.56 7.74 -14.51
CA GLY A 79 1.34 7.32 -13.14
C GLY A 79 2.10 6.05 -12.78
N ALA A 80 2.22 5.10 -13.72
CA ALA A 80 3.03 3.89 -13.54
C ALA A 80 4.52 4.19 -13.32
N LEU A 81 5.07 5.19 -14.03
CA LEU A 81 6.47 5.62 -13.87
C LEU A 81 6.79 6.22 -12.49
N ARG A 82 5.78 6.46 -11.63
CA ARG A 82 5.99 6.86 -10.22
C ARG A 82 6.35 5.68 -9.32
N GLN A 83 6.16 4.45 -9.78
CA GLN A 83 6.50 3.24 -9.06
C GLN A 83 8.00 2.93 -9.17
N THR A 84 8.48 2.01 -8.34
CA THR A 84 9.86 1.54 -8.35
C THR A 84 9.93 0.03 -8.58
N GLN A 85 11.06 -0.45 -9.09
CA GLN A 85 11.29 -1.87 -9.33
C GLN A 85 11.39 -2.67 -8.03
N ASP A 86 11.97 -2.12 -6.97
CA ASP A 86 12.03 -2.77 -5.66
C ASP A 86 10.68 -2.82 -4.91
N GLY A 87 9.75 -1.95 -5.28
CA GLY A 87 8.40 -1.88 -4.72
C GLY A 87 7.37 -2.72 -5.48
N THR A 88 7.71 -3.21 -6.68
CA THR A 88 6.76 -3.88 -7.58
C THR A 88 7.34 -5.13 -8.22
N ARG A 89 6.48 -6.07 -8.60
CA ARG A 89 6.89 -7.22 -9.40
C ARG A 89 6.15 -7.20 -10.73
N CYS A 90 6.90 -7.23 -11.82
CA CYS A 90 6.35 -7.39 -13.15
C CYS A 90 5.64 -8.75 -13.29
N LEU A 91 4.34 -8.72 -13.60
CA LEU A 91 3.57 -9.92 -13.96
C LEU A 91 3.49 -10.06 -15.48
N ILE A 92 3.09 -8.98 -16.16
CA ILE A 92 2.95 -8.91 -17.62
C ILE A 92 3.37 -7.49 -18.05
N ASP A 93 4.23 -7.38 -19.06
CA ASP A 93 4.67 -6.08 -19.59
C ASP A 93 4.91 -6.15 -21.11
N HIS A 94 3.86 -5.82 -21.87
CA HIS A 94 3.94 -5.78 -23.33
C HIS A 94 4.67 -4.53 -23.87
N ALA A 95 4.82 -3.49 -23.04
CA ALA A 95 5.34 -2.19 -23.47
C ALA A 95 6.79 -1.95 -23.01
N GLY A 96 7.40 -2.89 -22.28
CA GLY A 96 8.73 -2.72 -21.70
C GLY A 96 8.78 -1.55 -20.70
N LEU A 97 7.67 -1.29 -20.00
CA LEU A 97 7.56 -0.20 -19.04
C LEU A 97 8.33 -0.47 -17.75
N TYR A 98 8.44 -1.74 -17.33
CA TYR A 98 9.08 -2.12 -16.07
C TYR A 98 10.56 -1.73 -16.02
N ASP A 99 11.28 -1.92 -17.14
CA ASP A 99 12.70 -1.57 -17.27
C ASP A 99 12.94 -0.04 -17.23
N ARG A 100 11.88 0.76 -17.34
CA ARG A 100 11.93 2.23 -17.28
C ARG A 100 11.61 2.78 -15.89
N LEU A 101 11.18 1.95 -14.95
CA LEU A 101 10.94 2.36 -13.57
C LEU A 101 12.26 2.64 -12.85
N ALA A 102 12.24 3.56 -11.89
CA ALA A 102 13.39 3.76 -11.01
C ALA A 102 13.64 2.48 -10.20
N ALA A 103 14.91 2.11 -10.01
CA ALA A 103 15.26 0.88 -9.29
C ALA A 103 14.77 0.92 -7.82
N HIS A 104 14.94 2.06 -7.17
CA HIS A 104 14.54 2.34 -5.78
C HIS A 104 14.16 3.82 -5.64
N ARG A 105 13.56 4.17 -4.50
CA ARG A 105 13.27 5.56 -4.11
C ARG A 105 14.12 5.95 -2.91
N ASP A 106 14.77 7.10 -2.98
CA ASP A 106 15.50 7.64 -1.84
C ASP A 106 14.56 7.96 -0.68
N TRP A 107 14.96 7.56 0.53
CA TRP A 107 14.26 7.90 1.75
C TRP A 107 15.01 9.01 2.50
N PRO A 108 14.47 10.23 2.59
CA PRO A 108 15.14 11.34 3.27
C PRO A 108 15.13 11.21 4.80
N GLY A 109 14.55 10.14 5.35
CA GLY A 109 14.33 10.00 6.79
C GLY A 109 13.05 10.71 7.26
N PRO A 110 12.70 10.57 8.56
CA PRO A 110 11.55 11.27 9.12
C PRO A 110 11.85 12.76 9.24
N ASP A 111 10.83 13.59 9.00
CA ASP A 111 10.88 15.02 9.30
C ASP A 111 11.03 15.24 10.81
N ARG A 112 12.20 15.73 11.22
CA ARG A 112 12.55 15.97 12.63
C ARG A 112 11.62 16.99 13.30
N ALA A 113 11.22 18.04 12.58
CA ALA A 113 10.33 19.06 13.12
C ALA A 113 8.94 18.46 13.38
N ARG A 114 8.45 17.61 12.46
CA ARG A 114 7.19 16.90 12.64
C ARG A 114 7.25 15.91 13.82
N VAL A 115 8.35 15.19 13.99
CA VAL A 115 8.54 14.27 15.11
C VAL A 115 8.52 15.02 16.45
N ALA A 116 9.27 16.12 16.56
CA ALA A 116 9.28 16.95 17.77
C ALA A 116 7.87 17.46 18.10
N PHE A 117 7.16 17.99 17.10
CA PHE A 117 5.77 18.44 17.26
C PHE A 117 4.85 17.34 17.80
N LEU A 118 4.93 16.12 17.26
CA LEU A 118 4.09 15.00 17.70
C LEU A 118 4.38 14.58 19.15
N ILE A 119 5.64 14.65 19.58
CA ILE A 119 6.05 14.38 20.97
C ILE A 119 5.47 15.45 21.90
N ASP A 120 5.65 16.72 21.56
CA ASP A 120 5.15 17.84 22.37
C ASP A 120 3.61 17.79 22.49
N GLU A 121 2.91 17.51 21.38
CA GLU A 121 1.46 17.43 21.37
C GLU A 121 0.94 16.22 22.16
N PHE A 122 1.64 15.08 22.10
CA PHE A 122 1.32 13.91 22.91
C PHE A 122 1.41 14.25 24.41
N LEU A 123 2.51 14.89 24.83
CA LEU A 123 2.72 15.29 26.23
C LEU A 123 1.71 16.35 26.67
N ARG A 124 1.38 17.32 25.80
CA ARG A 124 0.37 18.36 26.08
C ARG A 124 -1.00 17.76 26.35
N VAL A 125 -1.47 16.84 25.50
CA VAL A 125 -2.77 16.18 25.68
C VAL A 125 -2.75 15.26 26.91
N LEU A 126 -1.63 14.59 27.19
CA LEU A 126 -1.45 13.78 28.41
C LEU A 126 -1.54 14.63 29.68
N GLY A 127 -0.96 15.82 29.68
CA GLY A 127 -1.05 16.77 30.79
C GLY A 127 -2.47 17.23 31.11
N LEU A 128 -3.42 17.12 30.18
CA LEU A 128 -4.83 17.47 30.42
C LEU A 128 -5.63 16.34 31.09
N LEU A 129 -5.09 15.11 31.12
CA LEU A 129 -5.80 13.95 31.63
C LEU A 129 -6.26 14.10 33.10
N PRO A 130 -5.44 14.60 34.05
CA PRO A 130 -5.88 14.82 35.43
C PRO A 130 -7.06 15.78 35.54
N VAL A 131 -7.14 16.80 34.67
CA VAL A 131 -8.22 17.80 34.68
C VAL A 131 -9.53 17.17 34.25
N VAL A 132 -9.54 16.50 33.09
CA VAL A 132 -10.76 15.88 32.55
C VAL A 132 -11.25 14.72 33.42
N LEU A 133 -10.33 13.95 34.02
CA LEU A 133 -10.69 12.89 34.97
C LEU A 133 -11.23 13.47 36.28
N GLY A 134 -10.57 14.50 36.83
CA GLY A 134 -11.01 15.17 38.05
C GLY A 134 -12.40 15.80 37.92
N ARG A 135 -12.74 16.29 36.72
CA ARG A 135 -14.06 16.84 36.38
C ARG A 135 -15.08 15.78 35.94
N ARG A 136 -14.69 14.51 35.85
CA ARG A 136 -15.53 13.41 35.35
C ARG A 136 -16.05 13.62 33.92
N GLU A 137 -15.29 14.34 33.10
CA GLU A 137 -15.58 14.59 31.68
C GLU A 137 -15.10 13.41 30.83
N TYR A 138 -15.68 12.23 31.03
CA TYR A 138 -15.16 10.98 30.46
C TYR A 138 -15.17 10.93 28.92
N LEU A 139 -16.13 11.60 28.27
CA LEU A 139 -16.14 11.71 26.81
C LEU A 139 -14.98 12.58 26.30
N ALA A 140 -14.66 13.67 26.99
CA ALA A 140 -13.49 14.50 26.67
C ALA A 140 -12.19 13.72 26.91
N ALA A 141 -12.11 12.96 28.01
CA ALA A 141 -10.98 12.07 28.27
C ALA A 141 -10.81 11.01 27.17
N ARG A 142 -11.92 10.38 26.72
CA ARG A 142 -11.93 9.40 25.62
C ARG A 142 -11.45 10.01 24.30
N ALA A 143 -11.87 11.23 23.99
CA ALA A 143 -11.45 11.96 22.79
C ALA A 143 -9.96 12.31 22.83
N GLY A 144 -9.46 12.78 23.98
CA GLY A 144 -8.02 13.04 24.18
C GLY A 144 -7.17 11.77 24.02
N LEU A 145 -7.66 10.63 24.50
CA LEU A 145 -6.99 9.34 24.31
C LEU A 145 -6.90 8.93 22.83
N GLU A 146 -7.92 9.19 22.01
CA GLU A 146 -7.83 8.95 20.57
C GLU A 146 -6.77 9.84 19.90
N MET A 147 -6.66 11.10 20.30
CA MET A 147 -5.60 11.99 19.80
C MET A 147 -4.21 11.46 20.16
N GLN A 148 -4.01 11.01 21.40
CA GLN A 148 -2.76 10.40 21.85
C GLN A 148 -2.42 9.12 21.07
N ARG A 149 -3.40 8.23 20.91
CA ARG A 149 -3.24 6.99 20.14
C ARG A 149 -2.84 7.30 18.70
N MET A 150 -3.47 8.30 18.09
CA MET A 150 -3.16 8.73 16.72
C MET A 150 -1.77 9.35 16.60
N ALA A 151 -1.34 10.17 17.57
CA ALA A 151 0.01 10.73 17.60
C ALA A 151 1.09 9.64 17.74
N LEU A 152 0.86 8.66 18.62
CA LEU A 152 1.75 7.51 18.76
C LEU A 152 1.80 6.67 17.49
N PHE A 153 0.65 6.40 16.86
CA PHE A 153 0.59 5.71 15.57
C PHE A 153 1.40 6.44 14.50
N GLN A 154 1.28 7.77 14.40
CA GLN A 154 2.08 8.57 13.45
C GLN A 154 3.58 8.46 13.73
N LEU A 155 4.01 8.54 14.99
CA LEU A 155 5.42 8.40 15.37
C LEU A 155 5.98 7.02 14.99
N LEU A 156 5.24 5.95 15.30
CA LEU A 156 5.68 4.57 15.02
C LEU A 156 5.62 4.24 13.53
N SER A 157 4.66 4.77 12.79
CA SER A 157 4.57 4.56 11.34
C SER A 157 5.78 5.12 10.59
N LYS A 158 6.40 6.19 11.09
CA LYS A 158 7.66 6.71 10.52
C LYS A 158 8.83 5.74 10.62
N ALA A 159 8.82 4.84 11.60
CA ALA A 159 9.80 3.76 11.67
C ALA A 159 9.52 2.65 10.64
N VAL A 160 8.25 2.41 10.28
CA VAL A 160 7.85 1.45 9.25
C VAL A 160 8.13 1.98 7.84
N GLU A 161 7.91 3.27 7.58
CA GLU A 161 8.26 3.91 6.29
C GLU A 161 9.75 3.68 5.93
N ARG A 162 10.64 3.59 6.93
CA ARG A 162 12.04 3.19 6.74
C ARG A 162 12.17 1.77 6.22
N ALA A 163 11.46 0.79 6.79
CA ALA A 163 11.53 -0.59 6.32
C ALA A 163 10.98 -0.72 4.89
N ASP A 164 9.94 0.07 4.57
CA ASP A 164 9.34 0.07 3.24
C ASP A 164 10.22 0.73 2.17
N THR A 165 11.04 1.73 2.54
CA THR A 165 11.84 2.55 1.60
C THR A 165 13.35 2.25 1.65
N ALA A 166 13.90 1.84 2.78
CA ALA A 166 15.34 1.59 2.99
C ALA A 166 15.75 0.13 2.72
N ALA A 167 14.86 -0.70 2.16
CA ALA A 167 15.12 -2.11 1.91
C ALA A 167 16.32 -2.36 0.97
N CYS A 168 16.80 -1.38 0.20
CA CYS A 168 18.16 -1.42 -0.37
C CYS A 168 18.86 -0.06 -0.28
N SER A 169 19.40 0.30 0.91
CA SER A 169 20.57 1.19 0.94
C SER A 169 21.82 0.44 0.45
N PRO A 170 22.68 1.04 -0.39
CA PRO A 170 23.92 0.42 -0.84
C PRO A 170 24.92 0.35 0.33
N GLY A 171 24.93 -0.76 1.06
CA GLY A 171 25.85 -0.97 2.18
C GLY A 171 25.48 -2.12 3.12
N GLY A 172 24.24 -2.61 3.09
CA GLY A 172 23.85 -3.82 3.83
C GLY A 172 24.10 -5.07 3.00
N ALA A 173 25.05 -5.92 3.42
CA ALA A 173 25.27 -7.22 2.83
C ALA A 173 24.00 -8.10 2.95
N GLY A 174 23.17 -8.12 1.92
CA GLY A 174 21.92 -8.89 1.95
C GLY A 174 20.97 -8.74 0.75
N CYS A 175 21.01 -7.64 -0.03
CA CYS A 175 20.15 -7.51 -1.21
C CYS A 175 20.64 -8.43 -2.35
N ARG A 176 20.08 -9.65 -2.47
CA ARG A 176 20.09 -10.36 -3.75
C ARG A 176 19.03 -9.69 -4.63
N PRO A 177 19.38 -9.17 -5.82
CA PRO A 177 18.36 -8.70 -6.76
C PRO A 177 17.41 -9.85 -7.06
N ILE A 178 16.09 -9.60 -6.97
CA ILE A 178 15.09 -10.52 -7.52
C ILE A 178 15.31 -10.49 -9.04
N SER A 179 16.12 -11.43 -9.55
CA SER A 179 16.29 -11.60 -10.98
C SER A 179 15.06 -12.29 -11.55
N SER A 180 14.03 -11.52 -11.84
CA SER A 180 12.91 -11.99 -12.66
C SER A 180 12.88 -11.19 -13.94
N ARG A 181 13.45 -11.74 -15.01
CA ARG A 181 13.09 -11.32 -16.36
C ARG A 181 11.57 -11.42 -16.48
N CYS A 182 10.89 -10.34 -16.88
CA CYS A 182 9.47 -10.42 -17.25
C CYS A 182 9.33 -11.51 -18.33
N SER A 183 8.57 -12.56 -18.05
CA SER A 183 8.36 -13.64 -19.01
C SER A 183 7.41 -13.17 -20.11
N ASN A 184 7.94 -12.77 -21.27
CA ASN A 184 7.19 -12.51 -22.50
C ASN A 184 6.67 -13.81 -23.17
N GLY A 185 6.11 -14.72 -22.37
CA GLY A 185 5.89 -16.12 -22.71
C GLY A 185 4.46 -16.53 -23.04
N PHE A 186 3.56 -15.62 -23.40
CA PHE A 186 2.19 -15.99 -23.82
C PHE A 186 2.02 -15.83 -25.33
N ARG A 187 2.51 -16.81 -26.11
CA ARG A 187 2.10 -16.98 -27.52
C ARG A 187 0.74 -17.68 -27.53
N ARG A 188 -0.26 -17.03 -28.15
CA ARG A 188 -1.58 -17.64 -28.41
C ARG A 188 -1.44 -18.85 -29.34
N PRO A 189 -2.12 -19.98 -29.10
CA PRO A 189 -2.43 -20.92 -30.17
C PRO A 189 -3.55 -20.34 -31.04
N ILE A 190 -3.34 -20.42 -32.35
CA ILE A 190 -4.36 -20.25 -33.40
C ILE A 190 -5.24 -21.50 -33.39
#